data_AF-A0AAD3N7I5-F1
#
_entry.id   AF-A0AAD3N7I5-F1
#
_cell.length_a   1.000
_cell.length_b   1.000
_cell.length_c   1.000
_cell.angle_alpha   90.00
_cell.angle_beta   90.00
_cell.angle_gamma   90.00
#
_symmetry.space_group_name_H-M   'P 1'
#
loop_
_entity.id
_entity.type
_entity.pdbx_description
1 polymer ?
#
loop_
_entity_poly.entity_id
_entity_poly.type
_entity_poly.pdbx_seq_one_letter_code
_entity_poly.pdbx_strand_id
1 'polypeptide(L)'
;MDLQEVDLEKGLLPDPPSQMWWRKEDDKVEPDLKMHFKAGLSAFSLKLMTDDWTSEMSSSVFYLGDILHLEATYTGPDAGQRRLFIDSCVATLTPDATSVPRYYFIENHGCVTDAKEGGSNTLFKPRTRTDSLQLQLDALLFHHDPRNSIFITCQMKATSEMWKTSPVNKACNYIHSRWKDVDGNDGVCQCCDSTCHKRPIKNMMVCGTVTLGPLMILPSK
;
A
#
# COMPACT_ATOMS: atom_id res chain seq x y z
N MET A 1 1.70 -41.93 34.67
CA MET A 1 0.53 -42.37 35.43
C MET A 1 -0.35 -41.16 35.61
N ASP A 2 -1.58 -41.34 35.18
CA ASP A 2 -2.80 -40.65 35.58
C ASP A 2 -3.09 -39.22 35.12
N LEU A 3 -3.96 -39.23 34.09
CA LEU A 3 -5.14 -38.39 33.90
C LEU A 3 -5.85 -37.99 35.21
N GLN A 4 -6.43 -36.79 35.22
CA GLN A 4 -7.86 -36.52 35.50
C GLN A 4 -8.11 -35.02 35.29
N GLU A 5 -8.86 -34.62 34.25
CA GLU A 5 -10.33 -34.48 34.19
C GLU A 5 -10.91 -33.54 35.26
N VAL A 6 -11.54 -32.45 34.79
CA VAL A 6 -12.60 -31.74 35.53
C VAL A 6 -13.71 -31.30 34.54
N ASP A 7 -14.77 -32.11 34.59
CA ASP A 7 -16.21 -31.84 34.51
C ASP A 7 -16.83 -30.89 33.48
N LEU A 8 -17.64 -31.51 32.61
CA LEU A 8 -18.83 -30.98 31.94
C LEU A 8 -20.07 -31.27 32.79
N GLU A 9 -20.73 -30.25 33.30
CA GLU A 9 -22.19 -30.15 33.51
C GLU A 9 -22.49 -28.65 33.70
N LYS A 10 -23.60 -28.02 33.31
CA LYS A 10 -24.84 -28.31 32.57
C LYS A 10 -25.48 -26.92 32.39
N GLY A 11 -26.20 -26.70 31.30
CA GLY A 11 -27.00 -25.50 31.13
C GLY A 11 -27.81 -25.52 29.85
N LEU A 12 -28.85 -26.37 29.82
CA LEU A 12 -29.86 -26.35 28.77
C LEU A 12 -30.65 -25.03 28.81
N LEU A 13 -30.92 -24.47 27.64
CA LEU A 13 -32.06 -23.58 27.40
C LEU A 13 -32.90 -24.16 26.24
N PRO A 14 -34.24 -24.04 26.30
CA PRO A 14 -35.15 -24.73 25.39
C PRO A 14 -35.37 -23.96 24.08
N ASP A 15 -35.64 -24.70 23.00
CA ASP A 15 -36.06 -24.18 21.69
C ASP A 15 -37.46 -23.53 21.74
N PRO A 16 -37.67 -22.41 21.03
CA PRO A 16 -39.02 -21.97 20.66
C PRO A 16 -39.41 -22.41 19.24
N PRO A 17 -40.71 -22.67 18.99
CA PRO A 17 -41.19 -23.31 17.77
C PRO A 17 -41.39 -22.32 16.61
N SER A 18 -41.17 -22.84 15.42
CA SER A 18 -41.52 -22.25 14.12
C SER A 18 -43.03 -22.16 13.90
N GLN A 19 -43.55 -21.00 13.48
CA GLN A 19 -44.68 -20.91 12.55
C GLN A 19 -44.62 -19.63 11.68
N MET A 20 -44.78 -19.83 10.36
CA MET A 20 -45.27 -18.87 9.33
C MET A 20 -46.67 -18.33 9.76
N TRP A 21 -47.32 -17.27 9.27
CA TRP A 21 -47.77 -16.72 7.96
C TRP A 21 -48.10 -15.20 8.21
N TRP A 22 -48.00 -14.21 7.29
CA TRP A 22 -48.98 -13.71 6.28
C TRP A 22 -48.32 -12.80 5.20
N ARG A 23 -49.08 -12.50 4.12
CA ARG A 23 -48.77 -11.84 2.83
C ARG A 23 -48.96 -10.30 2.83
N LYS A 24 -48.12 -9.60 2.03
CA LYS A 24 -48.20 -8.27 1.32
C LYS A 24 -48.65 -7.02 2.12
N GLU A 25 -48.15 -5.80 1.91
CA GLU A 25 -48.01 -4.99 0.68
C GLU A 25 -46.96 -3.85 0.89
N ASP A 26 -46.33 -3.43 -0.21
CA ASP A 26 -45.80 -2.10 -0.57
C ASP A 26 -45.13 -1.18 0.47
N ASP A 27 -43.81 -1.03 0.33
CA ASP A 27 -43.18 0.29 0.47
C ASP A 27 -42.12 0.48 -0.61
N LYS A 28 -42.29 1.55 -1.39
CA LYS A 28 -41.41 1.98 -2.46
C LYS A 28 -40.05 2.36 -1.88
N VAL A 29 -38.99 1.70 -2.33
CA VAL A 29 -37.62 2.19 -2.14
C VAL A 29 -37.09 2.62 -3.50
N GLU A 30 -36.90 3.94 -3.64
CA GLU A 30 -36.17 4.58 -4.74
C GLU A 30 -34.77 3.98 -4.90
N PRO A 31 -34.18 4.05 -6.11
CA PRO A 31 -32.92 3.37 -6.39
C PRO A 31 -31.78 4.13 -5.73
N ASP A 32 -31.37 3.69 -4.54
CA ASP A 32 -30.05 4.02 -4.03
C ASP A 32 -29.04 3.43 -5.02
N LEU A 33 -28.33 4.31 -5.72
CA LEU A 33 -27.30 4.02 -6.69
C LEU A 33 -26.12 3.38 -5.95
N LYS A 34 -26.30 2.13 -5.53
CA LYS A 34 -25.23 1.28 -5.00
C LYS A 34 -24.37 0.93 -6.19
N MET A 35 -23.29 1.68 -6.35
CA MET A 35 -22.20 1.28 -7.21
C MET A 35 -21.63 -0.01 -6.62
N HIS A 36 -22.10 -1.14 -7.16
CA HIS A 36 -21.54 -2.45 -6.87
C HIS A 36 -20.09 -2.44 -7.35
N PHE A 37 -19.14 -2.16 -6.45
CA PHE A 37 -17.76 -2.53 -6.69
C PHE A 37 -17.75 -4.04 -6.86
N LYS A 38 -17.53 -4.50 -8.09
CA LYS A 38 -17.18 -5.89 -8.34
C LYS A 38 -16.04 -6.23 -7.40
N ALA A 39 -16.21 -7.27 -6.58
CA ALA A 39 -15.12 -7.83 -5.80
C ALA A 39 -13.98 -8.18 -6.77
N GLY A 40 -12.94 -7.33 -6.83
CA GLY A 40 -11.83 -7.52 -7.76
C GLY A 40 -11.12 -6.26 -8.27
N LEU A 41 -11.68 -5.04 -8.16
CA LEU A 41 -10.92 -3.82 -8.48
C LEU A 41 -10.58 -3.04 -7.20
N SER A 42 -9.30 -3.07 -6.83
CA SER A 42 -8.73 -2.08 -5.92
C SER A 42 -8.82 -0.71 -6.58
N ALA A 43 -9.26 0.31 -5.84
CA ALA A 43 -9.25 1.70 -6.29
C ALA A 43 -7.82 2.28 -6.42
N PHE A 44 -6.81 1.48 -6.09
CA PHE A 44 -5.40 1.80 -6.20
C PHE A 44 -4.76 1.00 -7.32
N SER A 45 -3.79 1.60 -8.00
CA SER A 45 -2.92 0.89 -8.93
C SER A 45 -1.46 1.26 -8.70
N LEU A 46 -0.58 0.33 -9.03
CA LEU A 46 0.87 0.52 -9.08
C LEU A 46 1.33 0.03 -10.44
N LYS A 47 1.93 0.93 -11.22
CA LYS A 47 2.36 0.67 -12.58
C LYS A 47 3.85 0.93 -12.74
N LEU A 48 4.45 0.20 -13.66
CA LEU A 48 5.79 0.48 -14.13
C LEU A 48 5.68 1.43 -15.31
N MET A 49 6.49 2.48 -15.32
CA MET A 49 6.43 3.57 -16.29
C MET A 49 7.72 3.64 -17.09
N THR A 50 7.65 4.27 -18.26
CA THR A 50 8.83 4.71 -19.01
C THR A 50 9.60 5.79 -18.26
N ASP A 51 10.88 5.97 -18.61
CA ASP A 51 11.78 6.92 -17.93
C ASP A 51 11.31 8.38 -17.98
N ASP A 52 10.52 8.72 -18.99
CA ASP A 52 9.90 10.02 -19.20
C ASP A 52 8.51 10.15 -18.53
N TRP A 53 8.02 9.09 -17.86
CA TRP A 53 6.72 9.01 -17.19
C TRP A 53 5.50 9.21 -18.09
N THR A 54 5.66 9.04 -19.42
CA THR A 54 4.56 9.30 -20.36
C THR A 54 3.68 8.07 -20.62
N SER A 55 4.21 6.87 -20.42
CA SER A 55 3.51 5.62 -20.73
C SER A 55 3.87 4.50 -19.77
N GLU A 56 2.99 3.50 -19.71
CA GLU A 56 3.23 2.27 -18.96
C GLU A 56 4.29 1.44 -19.68
N MET A 57 5.28 0.96 -18.94
CA MET A 57 6.34 0.13 -19.47
C MET A 57 5.83 -1.28 -19.77
N SER A 58 6.11 -1.77 -20.97
CA SER A 58 5.71 -3.11 -21.42
C SER A 58 6.69 -4.21 -21.00
N SER A 59 7.95 -3.85 -20.70
CA SER A 59 8.96 -4.80 -20.22
C SER A 59 8.74 -5.13 -18.75
N SER A 60 8.93 -6.40 -18.40
CA SER A 60 9.07 -6.87 -17.02
C SER A 60 10.50 -7.33 -16.71
N VAL A 61 11.46 -7.08 -17.61
CA VAL A 61 12.87 -7.50 -17.47
C VAL A 61 13.77 -6.29 -17.31
N PHE A 62 14.60 -6.32 -16.28
CA PHE A 62 15.53 -5.26 -15.86
C PHE A 62 16.87 -5.87 -15.47
N TYR A 63 17.85 -5.01 -15.29
CA TYR A 63 19.20 -5.37 -14.85
C TYR A 63 19.54 -4.64 -13.56
N LEU A 64 20.44 -5.21 -12.75
CA LEU A 64 21.02 -4.49 -11.63
C LEU A 64 21.65 -3.18 -12.13
N GLY A 65 21.33 -2.07 -11.45
CA GLY A 65 21.72 -0.72 -11.84
C GLY A 65 20.72 0.01 -12.74
N ASP A 66 19.68 -0.67 -13.25
CA ASP A 66 18.54 0.02 -13.86
C ASP A 66 17.69 0.70 -12.75
N ILE A 67 16.96 1.76 -13.12
CA ILE A 67 16.01 2.45 -12.23
C ILE A 67 14.59 2.07 -12.67
N LEU A 68 13.81 1.53 -11.72
CA LEU A 68 12.39 1.25 -11.91
C LEU A 68 11.58 2.51 -11.65
N HIS A 69 10.77 2.93 -12.62
CA HIS A 69 9.87 4.08 -12.50
C HIS A 69 8.47 3.59 -12.11
N LEU A 70 8.12 3.72 -10.83
CA LEU A 70 6.85 3.23 -10.28
C LEU A 70 5.87 4.39 -10.11
N GLU A 71 4.69 4.28 -10.71
CA GLU A 71 3.59 5.23 -10.52
C GLU A 71 2.46 4.58 -9.73
N ALA A 72 2.19 5.13 -8.56
CA ALA A 72 1.02 4.83 -7.76
C ALA A 72 -0.11 5.80 -8.11
N THR A 73 -1.33 5.30 -8.30
CA THR A 73 -2.51 6.15 -8.53
C THR A 73 -3.72 5.66 -7.76
N TYR A 74 -4.62 6.59 -7.45
CA TYR A 74 -5.94 6.30 -6.91
C TYR A 74 -7.02 6.73 -7.93
N THR A 75 -7.87 5.80 -8.34
CA THR A 75 -8.93 5.99 -9.34
C THR A 75 -10.33 5.74 -8.78
N GLY A 76 -10.45 5.67 -7.45
CA GLY A 76 -11.73 5.53 -6.78
C GLY A 76 -12.55 6.83 -6.69
N PRO A 77 -13.64 6.82 -5.92
CA PRO A 77 -14.47 8.01 -5.71
C PRO A 77 -13.67 9.21 -5.22
N ASP A 78 -13.97 10.38 -5.76
CA ASP A 78 -13.31 11.64 -5.42
C ASP A 78 -11.80 11.66 -5.71
N ALA A 79 -11.29 10.90 -6.69
CA ALA A 79 -9.85 10.81 -6.99
C ALA A 79 -9.18 12.20 -7.05
N GLY A 80 -9.73 13.14 -7.81
CA GLY A 80 -9.20 14.52 -7.89
C GLY A 80 -9.34 15.38 -6.63
N GLN A 81 -10.00 14.90 -5.58
CA GLN A 81 -10.15 15.59 -4.28
C GLN A 81 -9.49 14.81 -3.13
N ARG A 82 -8.98 13.61 -3.41
CA ARG A 82 -8.20 12.81 -2.46
C ARG A 82 -6.73 12.99 -2.71
N ARG A 83 -5.97 12.90 -1.62
CA ARG A 83 -4.51 12.86 -1.67
C ARG A 83 -4.03 11.42 -1.44
N LEU A 84 -3.29 10.90 -2.41
CA LEU A 84 -2.66 9.58 -2.35
C LEU A 84 -1.33 9.65 -1.60
N PHE A 85 -1.11 8.68 -0.73
CA PHE A 85 0.16 8.41 -0.09
C PHE A 85 0.48 6.92 -0.19
N ILE A 86 1.77 6.60 -0.27
CA ILE A 86 2.29 5.25 -0.11
C ILE A 86 2.74 5.11 1.35
N ASP A 87 2.12 4.19 2.08
CA ASP A 87 2.39 3.99 3.51
C ASP A 87 3.65 3.15 3.74
N SER A 88 3.77 2.06 2.99
CA SER A 88 4.91 1.15 3.01
C SER A 88 5.03 0.41 1.69
N CYS A 89 6.24 0.01 1.30
CA CYS A 89 6.47 -0.92 0.21
C CYS A 89 7.54 -1.94 0.59
N VAL A 90 7.32 -3.18 0.15
CA VAL A 90 8.20 -4.32 0.40
C VAL A 90 8.44 -5.10 -0.88
N ALA A 91 9.70 -5.48 -1.11
CA ALA A 91 10.07 -6.44 -2.13
C ALA A 91 10.14 -7.84 -1.51
N THR A 92 9.64 -8.84 -2.24
CA THR A 92 9.62 -10.26 -1.84
C THR A 92 9.88 -11.16 -3.05
N LEU A 93 10.18 -12.44 -2.80
CA LEU A 93 10.37 -13.45 -3.87
C LEU A 93 9.07 -14.15 -4.29
N THR A 94 7.96 -13.85 -3.63
CA THR A 94 6.62 -14.34 -3.96
C THR A 94 5.61 -13.20 -3.84
N PRO A 95 4.38 -13.35 -4.37
CA PRO A 95 3.33 -12.33 -4.20
C PRO A 95 2.93 -12.09 -2.74
N ASP A 96 3.28 -13.00 -1.82
CA ASP A 96 3.02 -12.83 -0.39
C ASP A 96 4.01 -11.85 0.22
N ALA A 97 3.52 -10.66 0.56
CA ALA A 97 4.26 -9.59 1.21
C ALA A 97 4.82 -9.97 2.61
N THR A 98 4.32 -11.05 3.21
CA THR A 98 4.79 -11.57 4.49
C THR A 98 5.82 -12.70 4.35
N SER A 99 6.18 -13.07 3.12
CA SER A 99 7.19 -14.09 2.86
C SER A 99 8.61 -13.65 3.27
N VAL A 100 9.53 -14.60 3.28
CA VAL A 100 10.96 -14.37 3.58
C VAL A 100 11.78 -14.97 2.43
N PRO A 101 12.85 -14.29 1.95
CA PRO A 101 13.33 -12.98 2.36
C PRO A 101 12.39 -11.83 1.94
N ARG A 102 12.46 -10.71 2.66
CA ARG A 102 11.73 -9.48 2.37
C ARG A 102 12.62 -8.27 2.59
N TYR A 103 12.42 -7.24 1.79
CA TYR A 103 13.19 -6.00 1.86
C TYR A 103 12.24 -4.79 1.79
N TYR A 104 12.15 -4.05 2.88
CA TYR A 104 11.35 -2.83 2.92
C TYR A 104 12.20 -1.64 2.47
N PHE A 105 11.70 -0.90 1.49
CA PHE A 105 12.37 0.31 0.97
C PHE A 105 11.56 1.59 1.24
N ILE A 106 10.28 1.44 1.60
CA ILE A 106 9.45 2.50 2.18
C ILE A 106 8.79 1.95 3.44
N GLU A 107 8.96 2.66 4.55
CA GLU A 107 8.43 2.29 5.86
C GLU A 107 7.91 3.51 6.62
N ASN A 108 7.44 3.30 7.85
CA ASN A 108 7.16 4.36 8.81
C ASN A 108 6.22 5.45 8.24
N HIS A 109 5.17 5.02 7.53
CA HIS A 109 4.18 5.88 6.87
C HIS A 109 4.76 6.82 5.80
N GLY A 110 5.56 6.28 4.87
CA GLY A 110 6.06 7.01 3.70
C GLY A 110 7.49 7.56 3.83
N CYS A 111 8.32 7.03 4.72
CA CYS A 111 9.76 7.33 4.78
C CYS A 111 10.54 6.37 3.87
N VAL A 112 11.25 6.90 2.87
CA VAL A 112 12.16 6.10 2.03
C VAL A 112 13.44 5.80 2.80
N THR A 113 13.60 4.56 3.27
CA THR A 113 14.72 4.14 4.13
C THR A 113 15.93 3.66 3.32
N ASP A 114 15.70 3.12 2.13
CA ASP A 114 16.74 2.61 1.23
C ASP A 114 17.82 3.67 0.91
N ALA A 115 17.42 4.91 0.61
CA ALA A 115 18.33 6.03 0.36
C ALA A 115 19.21 6.42 1.57
N LYS A 116 18.83 6.04 2.80
CA LYS A 116 19.56 6.38 4.03
C LYS A 116 20.72 5.43 4.30
N GLU A 117 20.59 4.14 3.94
CA GLU A 117 21.63 3.13 4.11
C GLU A 117 22.83 3.34 3.15
N GLY A 118 22.68 4.25 2.18
CA GLY A 118 23.71 4.68 1.25
C GLY A 118 23.75 3.82 -0.03
N GLY A 119 24.04 4.45 -1.16
CA GLY A 119 24.21 3.76 -2.44
C GLY A 119 22.93 3.48 -3.24
N SER A 120 21.77 3.96 -2.77
CA SER A 120 20.51 3.87 -3.50
C SER A 120 20.03 5.24 -4.02
N ASN A 121 19.51 5.26 -5.24
CA ASN A 121 18.83 6.41 -5.86
C ASN A 121 17.31 6.36 -5.70
N THR A 122 16.80 5.48 -4.83
CA THR A 122 15.37 5.37 -4.55
C THR A 122 14.84 6.68 -3.96
N LEU A 123 13.89 7.32 -4.65
CA LEU A 123 13.31 8.59 -4.22
C LEU A 123 11.93 8.83 -4.84
N PHE A 124 11.04 9.46 -4.08
CA PHE A 124 9.81 10.02 -4.62
C PHE A 124 10.10 11.25 -5.48
N LYS A 125 9.48 11.34 -6.66
CA LYS A 125 9.48 12.56 -7.48
C LYS A 125 8.60 13.64 -6.84
N PRO A 126 8.83 14.92 -7.17
CA PRO A 126 7.90 15.98 -6.82
C PRO A 126 6.49 15.64 -7.30
N ARG A 127 5.50 15.82 -6.42
CA ARG A 127 4.11 15.49 -6.73
C ARG A 127 3.56 16.43 -7.82
N THR A 128 3.03 15.84 -8.89
CA THR A 128 2.36 16.57 -9.98
C THR A 128 0.84 16.53 -9.86
N ARG A 129 0.28 15.44 -9.32
CA ARG A 129 -1.17 15.23 -9.09
C ARG A 129 -1.44 14.78 -7.67
N THR A 130 -2.57 15.19 -7.08
CA THR A 130 -2.91 14.81 -5.71
C THR A 130 -3.20 13.32 -5.53
N ASP A 131 -3.76 12.70 -6.56
CA ASP A 131 -4.15 11.29 -6.59
C ASP A 131 -3.07 10.35 -7.09
N SER A 132 -1.83 10.85 -7.28
CA SER A 132 -0.70 10.08 -7.78
C SER A 132 0.59 10.38 -7.02
N LEU A 133 1.45 9.38 -6.93
CA LEU A 133 2.85 9.50 -6.52
C LEU A 133 3.73 8.72 -7.47
N GLN A 134 4.85 9.33 -7.83
CA GLN A 134 5.89 8.73 -8.67
C GLN A 134 7.12 8.43 -7.82
N LEU A 135 7.66 7.22 -7.94
CA LEU A 135 8.78 6.70 -7.17
C LEU A 135 9.83 6.12 -8.12
N GLN A 136 11.07 6.57 -8.00
CA GLN A 136 12.22 5.87 -8.56
C GLN A 136 12.69 4.84 -7.54
N LEU A 137 12.97 3.62 -7.98
CA LEU A 137 13.48 2.53 -7.17
C LEU A 137 14.64 1.87 -7.91
N ASP A 138 15.80 1.74 -7.27
CA ASP A 138 16.91 1.00 -7.87
C ASP A 138 16.53 -0.48 -8.01
N ALA A 139 16.81 -1.06 -9.18
CA ALA A 139 16.56 -2.47 -9.43
C ALA A 139 17.38 -3.32 -8.43
N LEU A 140 16.68 -4.14 -7.66
CA LEU A 140 17.23 -4.93 -6.57
C LEU A 140 17.03 -6.43 -6.81
N LEU A 141 17.95 -7.22 -6.28
CA LEU A 141 17.88 -8.68 -6.34
C LEU A 141 18.24 -9.27 -4.97
N PHE A 142 17.53 -10.32 -4.56
CA PHE A 142 17.90 -11.07 -3.36
C PHE A 142 19.11 -11.95 -3.66
N HIS A 143 20.23 -11.68 -2.98
CA HIS A 143 21.42 -12.50 -3.09
C HIS A 143 21.12 -13.96 -2.75
N HIS A 144 21.82 -14.88 -3.43
CA HIS A 144 21.72 -16.33 -3.24
C HIS A 144 20.36 -16.97 -3.61
N ASP A 145 19.47 -16.24 -4.29
CA ASP A 145 18.27 -16.83 -4.89
C ASP A 145 18.37 -16.88 -6.42
N PRO A 146 18.18 -18.05 -7.06
CA PRO A 146 18.36 -18.19 -8.51
C PRO A 146 17.14 -17.71 -9.33
N ARG A 147 16.02 -17.35 -8.70
CA ARG A 147 14.77 -17.02 -9.40
C ARG A 147 14.83 -15.71 -10.18
N ASN A 148 15.83 -14.85 -9.90
CA ASN A 148 16.05 -13.56 -10.57
C ASN A 148 14.76 -12.75 -10.73
N SER A 149 13.83 -12.86 -9.78
CA SER A 149 12.52 -12.22 -9.86
C SER A 149 12.08 -11.72 -8.51
N ILE A 150 11.41 -10.57 -8.53
CA ILE A 150 10.86 -9.94 -7.33
C ILE A 150 9.39 -9.58 -7.55
N PHE A 151 8.67 -9.48 -6.44
CA PHE A 151 7.35 -8.87 -6.35
C PHE A 151 7.49 -7.64 -5.46
N ILE A 152 6.80 -6.57 -5.82
CA ILE A 152 6.73 -5.34 -5.05
C ILE A 152 5.31 -5.20 -4.54
N THR A 153 5.12 -5.21 -3.23
CA THR A 153 3.82 -4.96 -2.61
C THR A 153 3.84 -3.64 -1.86
N CYS A 154 2.88 -2.77 -2.17
CA CYS A 154 2.73 -1.47 -1.53
C CYS A 154 1.37 -1.34 -0.83
N GLN A 155 1.40 -0.79 0.38
CA GLN A 155 0.22 -0.32 1.09
C GLN A 155 0.01 1.15 0.79
N MET A 156 -1.20 1.51 0.38
CA MET A 156 -1.57 2.84 -0.08
C MET A 156 -2.76 3.38 0.68
N LYS A 157 -2.84 4.71 0.76
CA LYS A 157 -3.94 5.42 1.41
C LYS A 157 -4.34 6.66 0.62
N ALA A 158 -5.64 6.90 0.51
CA ALA A 158 -6.24 8.07 -0.12
C ALA A 158 -7.05 8.84 0.92
N THR A 159 -6.59 10.04 1.28
CA THR A 159 -7.20 10.89 2.31
C THR A 159 -8.10 11.95 1.70
N SER A 160 -9.27 12.22 2.28
CA SER A 160 -10.16 13.32 1.86
C SER A 160 -9.58 14.71 2.10
N GLU A 161 -8.56 14.84 2.96
CA GLU A 161 -7.90 16.12 3.23
C GLU A 161 -6.80 16.38 2.19
N MET A 162 -7.19 16.97 1.06
CA MET A 162 -6.33 17.19 -0.12
C MET A 162 -5.04 17.97 0.15
N TRP A 163 -4.89 18.68 1.28
CA TRP A 163 -3.75 19.56 1.57
C TRP A 163 -3.00 19.25 2.86
N LYS A 164 -3.51 18.33 3.69
CA LYS A 164 -2.94 18.09 5.01
C LYS A 164 -1.94 16.95 4.97
N THR A 165 -0.66 17.31 5.05
CA THR A 165 0.38 16.36 5.44
C THR A 165 0.38 16.17 6.96
N SER A 166 0.84 15.01 7.41
CA SER A 166 1.01 14.72 8.83
C SER A 166 2.10 13.66 9.02
N PRO A 167 2.60 13.42 10.25
CA PRO A 167 3.58 12.36 10.50
C PRO A 167 3.17 10.98 9.98
N VAL A 168 1.87 10.71 9.79
CA VAL A 168 1.38 9.44 9.21
C VAL A 168 0.72 9.64 7.84
N ASN A 169 0.83 10.80 7.19
CA ASN A 169 0.36 11.07 5.82
C ASN A 169 1.40 11.99 5.15
N LYS A 170 2.46 11.38 4.61
CA LYS A 170 3.64 12.07 4.08
C LYS A 170 4.33 11.19 3.04
N ALA A 171 5.24 11.77 2.27
CA ALA A 171 6.13 11.04 1.38
C ALA A 171 7.51 11.71 1.46
N CYS A 172 8.43 11.05 2.16
CA CYS A 172 9.67 11.63 2.64
C CYS A 172 10.89 10.96 1.99
N ASN A 173 11.76 11.78 1.42
CA ASN A 173 13.05 11.37 0.88
C ASN A 173 14.18 11.76 1.84
N TYR A 174 15.24 10.95 1.91
CA TYR A 174 16.47 11.31 2.61
C TYR A 174 17.49 11.87 1.62
N ILE A 175 17.70 13.19 1.62
CA ILE A 175 18.54 13.89 0.62
C ILE A 175 19.50 14.84 1.34
N HIS A 176 20.80 14.74 1.03
CA HIS A 176 21.86 15.53 1.67
C HIS A 176 21.78 15.47 3.21
N SER A 177 21.70 14.25 3.74
CA SER A 177 21.61 13.94 5.17
C SER A 177 20.40 14.56 5.90
N ARG A 178 19.32 14.85 5.17
CA ARG A 178 18.09 15.45 5.73
C ARG A 178 16.85 14.80 5.13
N TRP A 179 15.84 14.61 5.98
CA TRP A 179 14.51 14.22 5.53
C TRP A 179 13.77 15.39 4.90
N LYS A 180 13.19 15.17 3.72
CA LYS A 180 12.43 16.15 2.95
C LYS A 180 11.10 15.59 2.49
N ASP A 181 10.03 16.34 2.71
CA ASP A 181 8.69 15.99 2.25
C ASP A 181 8.50 16.41 0.80
N VAL A 182 7.96 15.52 -0.05
CA VAL A 182 7.69 15.87 -1.46
C VAL A 182 6.63 16.96 -1.62
N ASP A 183 5.77 17.12 -0.61
CA ASP A 183 4.72 18.14 -0.57
C ASP A 183 5.22 19.46 0.09
N GLY A 184 6.51 19.53 0.47
CA GLY A 184 7.17 20.74 0.97
C GLY A 184 7.05 21.02 2.47
N ASN A 185 6.42 20.14 3.26
CA ASN A 185 6.33 20.27 4.71
C ASN A 185 7.34 19.37 5.43
N ASP A 186 8.63 19.66 5.32
CA ASP A 186 9.71 18.82 5.88
C ASP A 186 9.53 18.49 7.38
N GLY A 187 8.82 19.33 8.14
CA GLY A 187 8.49 19.10 9.54
C GLY A 187 7.77 17.78 9.80
N VAL A 188 6.95 17.28 8.87
CA VAL A 188 6.27 15.99 9.04
C VAL A 188 7.19 14.79 8.91
N CYS A 189 8.36 14.96 8.29
CA CYS A 189 9.34 13.90 8.08
C CYS A 189 10.35 13.76 9.23
N GLN A 190 10.34 14.66 10.22
CA GLN A 190 11.26 14.61 11.36
C GLN A 190 11.16 13.31 12.17
N CYS A 191 10.00 12.65 12.13
CA CYS A 191 9.80 11.37 12.81
C CYS A 191 10.44 10.18 12.07
N CYS A 192 10.93 10.33 10.83
CA CYS A 192 11.46 9.23 10.03
C CYS A 192 12.73 8.58 10.61
N ASP A 193 13.48 9.27 11.49
CA ASP A 193 14.59 8.69 12.26
C ASP A 193 14.15 7.94 13.53
N SER A 194 12.85 7.93 13.81
CA SER A 194 12.22 7.29 14.97
C SER A 194 10.90 6.65 14.53
N THR A 195 9.88 6.62 15.39
CA THR A 195 8.56 6.11 15.02
C THR A 195 7.59 7.26 14.76
N CYS A 196 6.99 7.25 13.58
CA CYS A 196 5.97 8.21 13.19
C CYS A 196 4.61 7.82 13.76
N HIS A 197 4.23 8.41 14.89
CA HIS A 197 2.91 8.22 15.48
C HIS A 197 1.96 9.36 15.13
N LYS A 198 0.65 9.06 15.11
CA LYS A 198 -0.40 10.09 15.18
C LYS A 198 -1.45 9.67 16.20
N ARG A 199 -2.12 10.67 16.78
CA ARG A 199 -3.38 10.44 17.50
C ARG A 199 -4.45 9.97 16.51
N PRO A 200 -5.24 8.93 16.82
CA PRO A 200 -6.28 8.45 15.93
C PRO A 200 -7.35 9.53 15.79
N ILE A 201 -7.28 10.30 14.70
CA ILE A 201 -8.42 11.05 14.22
C ILE A 201 -9.08 10.14 13.20
N LYS A 202 -10.32 9.73 13.45
CA LYS A 202 -11.16 9.00 12.49
C LYS A 202 -11.39 9.91 11.28
N ASN A 203 -10.41 9.96 10.37
CA ASN A 203 -10.56 10.59 9.07
C ASN A 203 -11.16 9.59 8.09
N MET A 204 -11.93 10.11 7.14
CA MET A 204 -12.45 9.39 5.99
C MET A 204 -11.29 9.07 5.02
N MET A 205 -10.54 8.03 5.33
CA MET A 205 -9.39 7.54 4.57
C MET A 205 -9.71 6.16 3.99
N VAL A 206 -9.38 5.99 2.72
CA VAL A 206 -9.48 4.69 2.04
C VAL A 206 -8.07 4.11 2.00
N CYS A 207 -7.92 2.83 2.34
CA CYS A 207 -6.65 2.12 2.26
C CYS A 207 -6.76 0.96 1.26
N GLY A 208 -5.64 0.55 0.70
CA GLY A 208 -5.57 -0.61 -0.18
C GLY A 208 -4.16 -1.13 -0.32
N THR A 209 -4.04 -2.38 -0.75
CA THR A 209 -2.76 -3.04 -1.02
C THR A 209 -2.73 -3.43 -2.48
N VAL A 210 -1.59 -3.21 -3.13
CA VAL A 210 -1.35 -3.60 -4.52
C VAL A 210 -0.01 -4.30 -4.63
N THR A 211 0.05 -5.33 -5.46
CA THR A 211 1.27 -6.11 -5.73
C THR A 211 1.58 -6.05 -7.22
N LEU A 212 2.81 -5.64 -7.54
CA LEU A 212 3.38 -5.62 -8.88
C LEU A 212 4.40 -6.76 -9.00
N GLY A 213 4.28 -7.59 -10.04
CA GLY A 213 5.26 -8.61 -10.36
C GLY A 213 4.66 -9.85 -11.03
N PRO A 214 5.51 -10.82 -11.39
CA PRO A 214 6.96 -10.82 -11.17
C PRO A 214 7.69 -9.82 -12.06
N LEU A 215 8.70 -9.14 -11.50
CA LEU A 215 9.70 -8.36 -12.25
C LEU A 215 10.98 -9.20 -12.31
N MET A 216 11.47 -9.48 -13.50
CA MET A 216 12.73 -10.20 -13.71
C MET A 216 13.90 -9.23 -13.61
N ILE A 217 14.85 -9.50 -12.71
CA ILE A 217 16.05 -8.68 -12.47
C ILE A 217 17.27 -9.54 -12.76
N LEU A 218 18.06 -9.18 -13.76
CA LEU A 218 19.24 -9.90 -14.20
C LEU A 218 20.53 -9.23 -13.67
N PRO A 219 21.60 -9.99 -13.35
CA PRO A 219 22.81 -9.41 -12.78
C PRO A 219 23.57 -8.44 -13.71
N SER A 220 23.56 -8.69 -15.02
CA SER A 220 24.28 -7.89 -16.03
C SER A 220 23.63 -8.05 -17.40
N LYS A 221 23.82 -7.03 -18.27
CA LYS A 221 23.44 -7.05 -19.69
C LYS A 221 24.31 -7.99 -20.52
#